data_AF-A0A534JRG4-F1
#
_entry.id   AF-A0A534JRG4-F1
#
_cell.length_a   1.000
_cell.length_b   1.000
_cell.length_c   1.000
_cell.angle_alpha   90.00
_cell.angle_beta   90.00
_cell.angle_gamma   90.00
#
_symmetry.space_group_name_H-M   'P 1'
#
loop_
_entity.id
_entity.type
_entity.pdbx_description
1 polymer ?
#
loop_
_entity_poly.entity_id
_entity_poly.type
_entity_poly.pdbx_seq_one_letter_code
_entity_poly.pdbx_strand_id
1 'polypeptide(L)'
;MPADPHLHEFTMIQRAVRATAAKGMFDEAQRLLLKLLEIAPDDANYSRTKWRFSAELVKTAVVQQKRAVAAAIVSLAESNINRTHLTSAEIEVMDRAKGDVTSL
;
A
#
# COMPACT_ATOMS: atom_id res chain seq x y z
N MET A 1 12.92 13.73 21.82
CA MET A 1 11.69 13.25 21.17
C MET A 1 11.38 11.86 21.71
N PRO A 2 10.13 11.57 22.13
CA PRO A 2 9.75 10.18 22.36
C PRO A 2 9.87 9.39 21.05
N ALA A 3 10.35 8.14 21.13
CA ALA A 3 10.41 7.26 19.97
C ALA A 3 8.98 6.96 19.50
N ASP A 4 8.76 7.02 18.18
CA ASP A 4 7.47 6.64 17.60
C ASP A 4 7.20 5.15 17.91
N PRO A 5 6.15 4.83 18.69
CA PRO A 5 5.89 3.48 19.16
C PRO A 5 5.48 2.53 18.01
N HIS A 6 5.01 3.05 16.88
CA HIS A 6 4.54 2.26 15.75
C HIS A 6 5.62 1.99 14.70
N LEU A 7 6.72 2.76 14.72
CA LEU A 7 7.73 2.74 13.66
C LEU A 7 8.35 1.35 13.45
N HIS A 8 8.64 0.63 14.54
CA HIS A 8 9.24 -0.69 14.48
C HIS A 8 8.30 -1.71 13.81
N GLU A 9 7.06 -1.79 14.30
CA GLU A 9 6.04 -2.70 13.77
C GLU A 9 5.74 -2.39 12.30
N PHE A 10 5.51 -1.10 11.98
CA PHE A 10 5.25 -0.64 10.63
C PHE A 10 6.37 -1.08 9.67
N THR A 11 7.62 -0.84 10.04
CA THR A 11 8.78 -1.19 9.21
C THR A 11 8.90 -2.70 9.01
N MET A 12 8.63 -3.49 10.05
CA MET A 12 8.66 -4.95 9.96
C MET A 12 7.60 -5.48 8.99
N ILE A 13 6.35 -5.04 9.15
CA ILE A 13 5.25 -5.50 8.28
C ILE A 13 5.49 -5.03 6.84
N GLN A 14 5.93 -3.79 6.63
CA GLN A 14 6.22 -3.28 5.28
C GLN A 14 7.29 -4.12 4.57
N ARG A 15 8.35 -4.53 5.28
CA ARG A 15 9.38 -5.44 4.74
C ARG A 15 8.81 -6.82 4.41
N ALA A 16 7.94 -7.35 5.28
CA ALA A 16 7.29 -8.64 5.06
C ALA A 16 6.40 -8.62 3.81
N VAL A 17 5.58 -7.57 3.62
CA VAL A 17 4.74 -7.38 2.42
C VAL A 17 5.60 -7.36 1.15
N ARG A 18 6.73 -6.64 1.15
CA ARG A 18 7.66 -6.61 0.01
C ARG A 18 8.22 -8.00 -0.30
N ALA A 19 8.67 -8.71 0.73
CA ALA A 19 9.28 -10.03 0.57
C ALA A 19 8.29 -11.09 0.05
N THR A 20 7.02 -11.05 0.48
CA THR A 20 5.99 -11.97 -0.01
C THR A 20 5.56 -11.63 -1.44
N ALA A 21 5.37 -10.35 -1.76
CA ALA A 21 5.01 -9.89 -3.09
C ALA A 21 6.11 -10.16 -4.13
N ALA A 22 7.39 -10.02 -3.75
CA ALA A 22 8.52 -10.37 -4.61
C ALA A 22 8.55 -11.86 -4.98
N LYS A 23 7.97 -12.72 -4.15
CA LYS A 23 7.81 -14.17 -4.41
C LYS A 23 6.51 -14.52 -5.14
N GLY A 24 5.72 -13.52 -5.53
CA GLY A 24 4.40 -13.72 -6.16
C GLY A 24 3.30 -14.21 -5.20
N MET A 25 3.57 -14.25 -3.88
CA MET A 25 2.61 -14.69 -2.85
C MET A 25 1.67 -13.55 -2.45
N PHE A 26 0.85 -13.10 -3.39
CA PHE A 26 0.06 -11.88 -3.23
C PHE A 26 -1.13 -12.01 -2.26
N ASP A 27 -1.67 -13.20 -2.04
CA ASP A 27 -2.72 -13.39 -1.03
C ASP A 27 -2.18 -13.10 0.37
N GLU A 28 -0.97 -13.57 0.66
CA GLU A 28 -0.29 -13.28 1.93
C GLU A 28 0.18 -11.83 2.01
N ALA A 29 0.68 -11.28 0.90
CA ALA A 29 1.02 -9.85 0.83
C ALA A 29 -0.18 -8.95 1.13
N GLN A 30 -1.39 -9.30 0.66
CA GLN A 30 -2.61 -8.55 0.93
C GLN A 30 -3.03 -8.65 2.41
N ARG A 31 -2.92 -9.82 3.04
CA ARG A 31 -3.20 -9.97 4.48
C ARG A 31 -2.25 -9.14 5.33
N LEU A 32 -0.96 -9.15 5.00
CA LEU A 32 0.05 -8.34 5.68
C LEU A 32 -0.16 -6.85 5.41
N LEU A 33 -0.57 -6.47 4.20
CA LEU A 33 -0.91 -5.10 3.87
C LEU A 33 -2.10 -4.62 4.72
N LEU A 34 -3.14 -5.42 4.89
CA LEU A 34 -4.28 -5.04 5.74
C LEU A 34 -3.84 -4.71 7.17
N LYS A 35 -2.99 -5.57 7.78
CA LYS A 35 -2.38 -5.29 9.10
C LYS A 35 -1.57 -4.00 9.11
N LEU A 36 -0.80 -3.72 8.04
CA LEU A 36 -0.06 -2.47 7.90
C LEU A 36 -1.00 -1.25 7.89
N LEU A 37 -2.17 -1.37 7.25
CA LEU A 37 -3.15 -0.30 7.14
C LEU A 37 -3.80 0.05 8.49
N GLU A 38 -3.88 -0.90 9.41
CA GLU A 38 -4.44 -0.72 10.76
C GLU A 38 -3.50 0.06 11.72
N ILE A 39 -2.21 0.19 11.40
CA ILE A 39 -1.24 0.86 12.29
C ILE A 39 -1.40 2.38 12.22
N ALA A 40 -1.80 3.04 13.31
CA ALA A 40 -1.99 4.50 13.35
C ALA A 40 -2.83 5.02 12.17
N PRO A 41 -4.12 4.62 12.05
CA PRO A 41 -4.97 4.95 10.90
C PRO A 41 -5.23 6.45 10.79
N ASP A 42 -5.26 7.15 11.93
CA ASP A 42 -5.55 8.58 12.01
C ASP A 42 -4.32 9.48 11.85
N ASP A 43 -3.11 8.91 11.73
CA ASP A 43 -1.89 9.69 11.51
C ASP A 43 -1.70 9.96 10.01
N ALA A 44 -1.61 11.24 9.65
CA ALA A 44 -1.49 11.66 8.26
C ALA A 44 -0.15 11.28 7.61
N ASN A 45 0.95 11.18 8.38
CA ASN A 45 2.24 10.75 7.87
C ASN A 45 2.21 9.24 7.54
N TYR A 46 1.64 8.44 8.44
CA TYR A 46 1.44 7.02 8.20
C TYR A 46 0.50 6.78 7.02
N SER A 47 -0.61 7.51 6.95
CA SER A 47 -1.57 7.44 5.85
C SER A 47 -0.92 7.66 4.48
N ARG A 48 -0.14 8.75 4.34
CA ARG A 48 0.59 9.04 3.09
C ARG A 48 1.63 7.99 2.75
N THR A 49 2.33 7.47 3.77
CA THR A 49 3.35 6.42 3.58
C THR A 49 2.71 5.11 3.11
N LYS A 50 1.62 4.66 3.76
CA LYS A 50 0.83 3.50 3.36
C LYS A 50 0.27 3.64 1.95
N TRP A 51 -0.19 4.83 1.59
CA TRP A 51 -0.75 5.11 0.26
C TRP A 51 0.29 4.94 -0.84
N ARG A 52 1.45 5.60 -0.69
CA ARG A 52 2.58 5.48 -1.63
C ARG A 52 3.07 4.04 -1.73
N PHE A 53 3.15 3.35 -0.59
CA PHE A 53 3.55 1.95 -0.55
C PHE A 53 2.55 1.04 -1.27
N SER A 54 1.25 1.26 -1.09
CA SER A 54 0.21 0.51 -1.80
C SER A 54 0.32 0.71 -3.31
N ALA A 55 0.53 1.94 -3.77
CA ALA A 55 0.74 2.23 -5.19
C ALA A 55 1.99 1.53 -5.78
N GLU A 56 3.06 1.42 -5.00
CA GLU A 56 4.24 0.62 -5.39
C GLU A 56 3.92 -0.88 -5.51
N LEU A 57 3.12 -1.41 -4.59
CA LEU A 57 2.69 -2.80 -4.62
C LEU A 57 1.78 -3.10 -5.82
N VAL A 58 0.91 -2.16 -6.19
CA VAL A 58 0.08 -2.21 -7.40
C VAL A 58 0.97 -2.35 -8.64
N LYS A 59 1.99 -1.49 -8.79
CA LYS A 59 2.94 -1.59 -9.91
C LYS A 59 3.65 -2.94 -9.95
N THR A 60 4.09 -3.43 -8.80
CA THR A 60 4.72 -4.75 -8.69
C THR A 60 3.78 -5.87 -9.15
N ALA A 61 2.51 -5.83 -8.74
CA ALA A 61 1.50 -6.79 -9.16
C ALA A 61 1.21 -6.71 -10.66
N VAL A 62 1.14 -5.51 -11.25
CA VAL A 62 0.96 -5.31 -12.70
C VAL A 62 2.13 -5.89 -13.49
N VAL A 63 3.37 -5.60 -13.10
CA VAL A 63 4.58 -6.14 -13.75
C VAL A 63 4.60 -7.67 -13.72
N GLN A 64 4.13 -8.29 -12.64
CA GLN A 64 3.99 -9.75 -12.53
C GLN A 64 2.72 -10.31 -13.19
N GLN A 65 2.01 -9.51 -14.00
CA GLN A 65 0.76 -9.87 -14.69
C GLN A 65 -0.38 -10.30 -13.75
N LYS A 66 -0.38 -9.81 -12.51
CA LYS A 66 -1.42 -10.06 -11.50
C LYS A 66 -2.38 -8.87 -11.39
N ARG A 67 -3.05 -8.50 -12.49
CA ARG A 67 -3.93 -7.31 -12.54
C ARG A 67 -5.10 -7.35 -11.54
N ALA A 68 -5.71 -8.53 -11.33
CA ALA A 68 -6.78 -8.68 -10.34
C ALA A 68 -6.32 -8.35 -8.91
N VAL A 69 -5.10 -8.79 -8.54
CA VAL A 69 -4.46 -8.44 -7.27
C VAL A 69 -4.18 -6.95 -7.21
N ALA A 70 -3.67 -6.37 -8.29
CA ALA A 70 -3.39 -4.93 -8.35
C ALA A 70 -4.67 -4.11 -8.08
N ALA A 71 -5.79 -4.47 -8.69
CA ALA A 71 -7.09 -3.85 -8.43
C ALA A 71 -7.56 -4.02 -6.96
N ALA A 72 -7.35 -5.21 -6.38
CA ALA A 72 -7.69 -5.47 -4.98
C ALA A 72 -6.86 -4.59 -4.01
N ILE A 73 -5.57 -4.41 -4.27
CA ILE A 73 -4.69 -3.54 -3.48
C ILE A 73 -5.16 -2.08 -3.53
N VAL A 74 -5.57 -1.59 -4.71
CA VAL A 74 -6.14 -0.24 -4.86
C VAL A 74 -7.38 -0.09 -4.00
N SER A 75 -8.32 -1.03 -4.10
CA SER A 75 -9.56 -1.01 -3.32
C SER A 75 -9.31 -1.05 -1.81
N LEU A 76 -8.35 -1.86 -1.37
CA LEU A 76 -7.93 -1.92 0.04
C LEU A 76 -7.39 -0.58 0.53
N ALA A 77 -6.51 0.07 -0.23
CA ALA A 77 -5.95 1.37 0.13
C ALA A 77 -7.02 2.46 0.17
N GLU A 78 -7.90 2.52 -0.84
CA GLU A 78 -9.00 3.49 -0.92
C GLU A 78 -10.01 3.33 0.22
N SER A 79 -10.23 2.11 0.71
CA SER A 79 -11.20 1.83 1.78
C SER A 79 -10.66 2.07 3.19
N ASN A 80 -9.34 1.99 3.40
CA ASN A 80 -8.75 2.00 4.74
C ASN A 80 -7.90 3.25 5.04
N ILE A 81 -7.55 4.05 4.03
CA ILE A 81 -6.75 5.26 4.22
C ILE A 81 -7.67 6.47 4.13
N ASN A 82 -7.64 7.31 5.17
CA ASN A 82 -8.40 8.54 5.19
C ASN A 82 -7.91 9.49 4.07
N ARG A 83 -8.79 9.75 3.10
CA ARG A 83 -8.50 10.60 1.94
C ARG A 83 -8.11 12.03 2.34
N THR A 84 -8.59 12.55 3.47
CA THR A 84 -8.26 13.91 3.93
C THR A 84 -6.79 14.05 4.37
N HIS A 85 -6.08 12.95 4.58
CA HIS A 85 -4.64 12.94 4.89
C HIS A 85 -3.75 13.04 3.64
N LEU A 86 -4.32 12.84 2.46
CA LEU A 86 -3.58 12.76 1.20
C LEU A 86 -3.47 14.14 0.56
N THR A 87 -2.29 14.42 0.00
CA THR A 87 -2.11 15.59 -0.88
C THR A 87 -2.30 15.17 -2.33
N SER A 88 -2.34 16.14 -3.25
CA SER A 88 -2.39 15.88 -4.69
C SER A 88 -1.27 14.96 -5.16
N ALA A 89 -0.07 15.08 -4.57
CA ALA A 89 1.06 14.23 -4.93
C ALA A 89 0.80 12.75 -4.62
N GLU A 90 0.18 12.42 -3.48
CA GLU A 90 -0.18 11.03 -3.17
C GLU A 90 -1.26 10.50 -4.12
N ILE A 91 -2.27 11.33 -4.41
CA ILE A 91 -3.36 10.96 -5.31
C ILE A 91 -2.81 10.63 -6.70
N GLU A 92 -1.97 11.51 -7.27
CA GLU A 92 -1.33 11.32 -8.57
C GLU A 92 -0.45 10.07 -8.65
N VAL A 93 0.17 9.66 -7.54
CA VAL A 93 0.98 8.44 -7.49
C VAL A 93 0.10 7.19 -7.64
N MET A 94 -1.05 7.15 -6.97
CA MET A 94 -1.99 6.03 -7.10
C MET A 94 -2.70 6.06 -8.46
N ASP A 95 -3.10 7.23 -8.96
CA ASP A 95 -3.77 7.34 -10.26
C ASP A 95 -2.89 6.82 -11.40
N ARG A 96 -1.58 7.10 -11.37
CA ARG A 96 -0.62 6.50 -12.31
C ARG A 96 -0.57 4.99 -12.17
N ALA A 97 -0.49 4.46 -10.95
CA ALA A 97 -0.48 3.02 -10.72
C ALA A 97 -1.79 2.34 -11.17
N LYS A 98 -2.95 3.01 -11.04
CA LYS A 98 -4.25 2.55 -11.55
C LYS A 98 -4.28 2.53 -13.07
N GLY A 99 -3.70 3.54 -13.72
CA GLY A 99 -3.58 3.60 -15.19
C GLY A 99 -2.85 2.38 -15.77
N ASP A 100 -1.83 1.88 -15.06
CA ASP A 100 -1.09 0.67 -15.43
C ASP A 100 -1.95 -0.61 -15.34
N VAL A 101 -2.97 -0.63 -14.47
CA VAL A 101 -3.91 -1.77 -14.37
C VAL A 101 -4.85 -1.82 -15.58
N THR A 102 -5.30 -0.65 -16.04
CA THR A 102 -6.32 -0.50 -17.09
C THR A 102 -5.77 -0.48 -18.51
N SER A 103 -4.49 -0.11 -18.71
CA SER A 103 -3.89 -0.02 -20.04
C SER A 103 -3.60 -1.42 -20.60
N LEU A 104 -4.04 -1.68 -21.83
CA LEU A 104 -3.88 -2.95 -22.56
C LEU A 104 -2.56 -2.98 -23.33
#